data_AF-A0A349EBD1-F1
#
_entry.id   AF-A0A349EBD1-F1
#
_cell.length_a   1.000
_cell.length_b   1.000
_cell.length_c   1.000
_cell.angle_alpha   90.00
_cell.angle_beta   90.00
_cell.angle_gamma   90.00
#
_symmetry.space_group_name_H-M   'P 1'
#
loop_
_entity.id
_entity.type
_entity.pdbx_description
1 polymer ?
#
loop_
_entity_poly.entity_id
_entity_poly.type
_entity_poly.pdbx_seq_one_letter_code
_entity_poly.pdbx_strand_id
1 'polypeptide(L)' 'MSHGKPQLPSRVCIVCRRSFNWRKKWKRDWDNVLYCSQGCRRNKKDTDLALEIKKSE' A
#
# COMPACT_ATOMS: atom_id res chain seq x y z
N MET A 1 32.75 -9.85 2.17
CA MET A 1 31.87 -9.51 3.30
C MET A 1 30.62 -8.85 2.75
N SER A 2 29.53 -9.59 2.63
CA SER A 2 28.28 -9.11 2.03
C SER A 2 27.65 -8.06 2.94
N HIS A 3 27.60 -6.81 2.51
CA HIS A 3 26.91 -5.74 3.24
C HIS A 3 25.44 -6.14 3.43
N GLY A 4 25.10 -6.55 4.65
CA GLY A 4 23.75 -6.90 5.07
C GLY A 4 22.87 -5.67 4.94
N LYS A 5 22.21 -5.53 3.78
CA LYS A 5 21.23 -4.47 3.56
C LYS A 5 20.12 -4.72 4.58
N PRO A 6 19.82 -3.77 5.47
CA PRO A 6 18.72 -3.95 6.41
C PRO A 6 17.47 -4.24 5.60
N GLN A 7 16.84 -5.38 5.88
CA GLN A 7 15.60 -5.80 5.24
C GLN A 7 14.53 -4.79 5.64
N LEU A 8 14.30 -3.79 4.78
CA LEU A 8 13.28 -2.78 5.03
C LEU A 8 11.92 -3.48 5.11
N PRO A 9 11.04 -3.04 6.02
CA PRO A 9 9.72 -3.63 6.11
C PRO A 9 9.00 -3.43 4.76
N SER A 10 8.41 -4.50 4.26
CA SER A 10 7.63 -4.52 3.03
C SER A 10 6.14 -4.66 3.38
N ARG A 11 5.28 -3.99 2.62
CA ARG A 11 3.82 -4.06 2.75
C ARG A 11 3.19 -4.26 1.38
N VAL A 12 1.94 -4.72 1.35
CA VAL A 12 1.18 -4.97 0.12
C VAL A 12 0.18 -3.84 -0.08
N CYS A 13 0.14 -3.26 -1.29
CA CYS A 13 -0.82 -2.22 -1.63
C CYS A 13 -2.23 -2.81 -1.75
N ILE A 14 -3.22 -2.27 -1.04
CA ILE A 14 -4.60 -2.81 -1.10
C ILE A 14 -5.29 -2.59 -2.45
N VAL A 15 -4.82 -1.63 -3.26
CA VAL A 15 -5.43 -1.30 -4.56
C VAL A 15 -4.81 -2.09 -5.70
N CYS A 16 -3.48 -2.07 -5.84
CA CYS A 16 -2.79 -2.77 -6.93
C CYS A 16 -2.20 -4.13 -6.54
N ARG A 17 -2.33 -4.53 -5.26
CA ARG A 17 -1.82 -5.79 -4.69
C ARG A 17 -0.33 -6.03 -4.88
N ARG A 18 0.43 -4.97 -5.16
CA ARG A 18 1.88 -5.03 -5.36
C ARG A 18 2.60 -4.80 -4.04
N SER A 19 3.61 -5.62 -3.75
CA SER A 19 4.50 -5.42 -2.62
C SER A 19 5.36 -4.17 -2.82
N PHE A 20 5.56 -3.41 -1.75
CA PHE A 20 6.37 -2.20 -1.76
C PHE A 20 7.16 -2.08 -0.46
N ASN A 21 8.40 -1.61 -0.57
CA ASN A 21 9.30 -1.45 0.55
C ASN A 21 9.14 -0.09 1.21
N TRP A 22 9.45 -0.02 2.49
CA TRP A 22 9.51 1.23 3.26
C TRP A 22 10.30 2.33 2.53
N ARG A 23 9.82 3.57 2.64
CA ARG A 23 10.44 4.76 2.06
C ARG A 23 10.61 5.80 3.16
N LYS A 24 11.68 6.60 3.09
CA LYS A 24 11.98 7.66 4.07
C LYS A 24 10.79 8.60 4.35
N LYS A 25 9.97 8.90 3.33
CA LYS A 25 8.77 9.74 3.46
C LYS A 25 7.69 9.17 4.41
N TRP A 26 7.75 7.88 4.73
CA TRP A 26 6.79 7.18 5.58
C TRP A 26 7.30 6.97 7.00
N LYS A 27 8.41 7.60 7.40
CA LYS A 27 8.98 7.44 8.73
C LYS A 27 7.98 7.73 9.86
N ARG A 28 7.05 8.67 9.67
CA ARG A 28 6.08 9.10 10.69
C ARG A 28 4.79 8.28 10.70
N ASP A 29 4.34 7.83 9.52
CA ASP A 29 3.00 7.28 9.35
C ASP A 29 3.00 5.87 8.75
N TRP A 30 4.13 5.14 8.79
CA TRP A 30 4.28 3.82 8.15
C TRP A 30 3.13 2.87 8.48
N ASP A 31 2.67 2.87 9.73
CA ASP A 31 1.56 2.04 10.19
C ASP A 31 0.24 2.32 9.47
N ASN A 32 0.02 3.57 9.05
CA ASN A 32 -1.14 4.00 8.29
C ASN A 32 -0.95 3.88 6.76
N VAL A 33 0.23 3.49 6.27
CA VAL A 33 0.48 3.36 4.82
C VAL A 33 -0.05 2.02 4.31
N LEU A 34 -1.16 2.09 3.59
CA LEU A 34 -1.80 0.95 2.91
C LEU A 34 -1.61 0.95 1.37
N TYR A 35 -1.02 2.02 0.84
CA TYR A 35 -0.92 2.26 -0.61
C TYR A 35 0.53 2.49 -1.04
N CYS A 36 0.94 1.89 -2.15
CA CYS A 36 2.30 2.07 -2.69
C CYS A 36 2.55 3.49 -3.25
N SER A 37 1.48 4.21 -3.64
CA SER A 37 1.55 5.51 -4.27
C SER A 37 0.31 6.38 -3.97
N GLN A 38 0.42 7.69 -4.19
CA GLN A 38 -0.73 8.60 -4.11
C GLN A 38 -1.78 8.30 -5.19
N GLY A 39 -1.36 7.77 -6.36
CA GLY A 39 -2.28 7.33 -7.41
C GLY A 39 -3.21 6.22 -6.90
N CYS A 40 -2.65 5.18 -6.26
CA CYS A 40 -3.45 4.12 -5.65
C CYS A 40 -4.37 4.65 -4.54
N ARG A 41 -3.90 5.60 -3.71
CA ARG A 41 -4.74 6.22 -2.67
C ARG A 41 -5.95 6.94 -3.27
N ARG A 42 -5.77 7.65 -4.39
CA ARG A 42 -6.87 8.33 -5.10
C ARG A 42 -7.80 7.33 -5.78
N ASN A 43 -7.24 6.27 -6.36
CA ASN A 43 -8.00 5.23 -7.07
C ASN A 43 -8.87 4.35 -6.16
N LYS A 44 -8.57 4.22 -4.86
CA LYS A 44 -9.40 3.45 -3.91
C LYS A 44 -10.86 3.90 -3.93
N LYS A 45 -11.13 5.20 -4.11
CA LYS A 45 -12.50 5.74 -4.12
C LYS A 45 -13.37 5.11 -5.21
N ASP A 46 -12.75 4.74 -6.33
CA ASP A 46 -13.42 4.07 -7.45
C ASP A 46 -13.71 2.59 -7.12
N THR A 47 -12.82 1.97 -6.35
CA THR A 47 -12.89 0.53 -6.04
C THR A 47 -13.80 0.21 -4.85
N ASP A 48 -13.92 1.09 -3.85
CA ASP A 48 -14.85 0.92 -2.71
C ASP A 48 -16.30 0.88 -3.20
N LEU A 49 -16.68 1.79 -4.11
CA LEU A 49 -18.03 1.84 -4.68
C LEU A 49 -18.37 0.55 -5.44
N ALA A 50 -17.38 -0.02 -6.16
CA ALA A 50 -17.54 -1.27 -6.88
C ALA A 50 -17.59 -2.52 -5.96
N LEU A 51 -17.06 -2.45 -4.74
CA LEU A 51 -17.09 -3.54 -3.75
C LEU A 51 -18.36 -3.53 -2.91
N GLU A 52 -18.94 -2.37 -2.62
CA GLU A 52 -20.24 -2.26 -1.94
C GLU A 52 -21.40 -2.76 -2.81
N ILE A 53 -21.38 -2.48 -4.12
CA ILE A 53 -22.40 -2.96 -5.08
C ILE A 53 -22.39 -4.50 -5.21
N LYS A 54 -21.24 -5.16 -5.06
CA LYS A 54 -21.12 -6.63 -5.14
C LYS A 54 -21.55 -7.38 -3.88
N LYS A 55 -21.87 -6.67 -2.79
CA LYS A 55 -22.20 -7.27 -1.50
C LYS A 55 -23.71 -7.36 -1.24
N SER A 56 -24.52 -6.84 -2.17
CA SER A 56 -25.98 -6.75 -2.10
C SER A 56 -26.73 -7.65 -3.08
N GLU A 57 -26.05 -8.60 -3.73
CA GLU A 57 -26.68 -9.70 -4.49
C GLU A 57 -26.62 -11.01 -3.71
#